data_AF-A6MJX5-F1
#
_entry.id   AF-A6MJX5-F1
#
_cell.length_a   1.000
_cell.length_b   1.000
_cell.length_c   1.000
_cell.angle_alpha   90.00
_cell.angle_beta   90.00
_cell.angle_gamma   90.00
#
_symmetry.space_group_name_H-M   'P 1'
#
loop_
_entity.id
_entity.type
_entity.pdbx_description
1 polymer ?
#
loop_
_entity_poly.entity_id
_entity_poly.type
_entity_poly.pdbx_seq_one_letter_code
_entity_poly.pdbx_strand_id
1 'polypeptide(L)'
;RRVFKLEKEGQIPDGMCIDSEGKLLVACFNGGRVIRLDPATGKRLQTVKLPVDKTTSCCFGGKEYSEMYVTCARDGMDPEGLLRQPEAGGIFKVTGLGVKGIAPYSYAG
;
A
#
# COMPACT_ATOMS: atom_id res chain seq x y z
N ARG A 1 22.13 1.66 2.77
CA ARG A 1 21.56 3.03 2.62
C ARG A 1 20.08 2.99 3.00
N ARG A 2 19.60 3.88 3.87
CA ARG A 2 18.16 4.04 4.14
C ARG A 2 17.51 4.81 2.97
N VAL A 3 16.39 4.33 2.44
CA VAL A 3 15.67 4.97 1.32
C VAL A 3 14.66 6.00 1.83
N PHE A 4 13.84 5.64 2.81
CA PHE A 4 12.79 6.49 3.38
C PHE A 4 12.59 6.19 4.87
N LYS A 5 12.07 7.16 5.64
CA LYS A 5 11.61 6.98 7.02
C LYS A 5 10.20 7.57 7.12
N LEU A 6 9.23 6.79 7.62
CA LEU A 6 7.88 7.30 7.89
C LEU A 6 7.94 8.42 8.94
N GLU A 7 7.07 9.42 8.80
CA GLU A 7 7.15 10.64 9.62
C GLU A 7 6.55 10.49 11.02
N LYS A 8 5.53 9.63 11.16
CA LYS A 8 4.79 9.46 12.41
C LYS A 8 5.25 8.20 13.14
N GLU A 9 5.51 8.35 14.43
CA GLU A 9 5.74 7.22 15.32
C GLU A 9 4.49 6.33 15.40
N GLY A 10 4.69 5.02 15.54
CA GLY A 10 3.62 4.02 15.54
C GLY A 10 3.13 3.55 14.17
N GLN A 11 3.54 4.22 13.08
CA GLN A 11 3.33 3.74 11.71
C GLN A 11 4.49 2.88 11.24
N ILE A 12 4.19 1.79 10.54
CA ILE A 12 5.19 0.78 10.17
C ILE A 12 5.08 0.50 8.66
N PRO A 13 6.18 0.56 7.89
CA PRO A 13 6.16 0.08 6.51
C PRO A 13 5.95 -1.43 6.52
N ASP A 14 4.99 -1.91 5.74
CA ASP A 14 4.62 -3.32 5.70
C ASP A 14 4.90 -3.89 4.29
N GLY A 15 3.92 -4.44 3.60
CA GLY A 15 4.05 -4.96 2.24
C GLY A 15 4.34 -3.89 1.18
N MET A 16 5.03 -4.32 0.13
CA MET A 16 5.54 -3.45 -0.94
C MET A 16 5.43 -4.11 -2.30
N CYS A 17 5.23 -3.30 -3.34
CA CYS A 17 5.42 -3.67 -4.74
C CYS A 17 6.17 -2.57 -5.51
N ILE A 18 6.44 -2.81 -6.80
CA ILE A 18 7.06 -1.84 -7.71
C ILE A 18 6.11 -1.57 -8.89
N ASP A 19 6.07 -0.33 -9.36
CA ASP A 19 5.38 0.02 -10.61
C ASP A 19 6.28 -0.13 -11.84
N SER A 20 5.69 0.04 -13.03
CA SER A 20 6.38 -0.05 -14.32
C SER A 20 7.39 1.09 -14.55
N GLU A 21 7.41 2.12 -13.71
CA GLU A 21 8.37 3.24 -13.75
C GLU A 21 9.52 3.06 -12.74
N GLY A 22 9.58 1.91 -12.07
CA GLY A 22 10.60 1.58 -11.09
C GLY A 22 10.44 2.31 -9.75
N LYS A 23 9.24 2.80 -9.42
CA LYS A 23 8.95 3.43 -8.12
C LYS A 23 8.33 2.40 -7.19
N LEU A 24 8.61 2.55 -5.89
CA LEU A 24 8.15 1.63 -4.85
C LEU A 24 6.81 2.09 -4.32
N LEU A 25 5.90 1.15 -4.09
CA LEU A 25 4.61 1.39 -3.46
C LEU A 25 4.57 0.60 -2.16
N VAL A 26 4.44 1.30 -1.05
CA VAL A 26 4.61 0.74 0.30
C VAL A 26 3.33 0.97 1.10
N ALA A 27 2.69 -0.11 1.55
CA ALA A 27 1.59 -0.03 2.51
C ALA A 27 2.14 0.39 3.88
N CYS A 28 1.41 1.29 4.55
CA CYS A 28 1.80 1.84 5.84
C CYS A 28 0.83 1.34 6.92
N PHE A 29 1.23 0.30 7.65
CA PHE A 29 0.45 -0.22 8.77
C PHE A 29 0.27 0.87 9.85
N ASN A 30 -0.94 0.96 10.42
CA ASN A 30 -1.43 2.08 11.25
C ASN A 30 -1.37 3.46 10.57
N GLY A 31 -1.17 3.51 9.26
CA GLY A 31 -1.06 4.75 8.49
C GLY A 31 -2.20 5.04 7.53
N GLY A 32 -3.06 4.05 7.29
CA GLY A 32 -4.20 4.12 6.39
C GLY A 32 -3.89 4.63 5.00
N ARG A 33 -2.76 4.17 4.46
CA ARG A 33 -2.24 4.67 3.18
C ARG A 33 -1.26 3.73 2.53
N VAL A 34 -1.16 3.88 1.21
CA VAL A 34 -0.02 3.43 0.41
C VAL A 34 0.75 4.67 -0.04
N ILE A 35 2.08 4.65 0.07
CA ILE A 35 2.94 5.73 -0.40
C ILE A 35 3.76 5.28 -1.61
N ARG A 36 3.88 6.15 -2.61
CA ARG A 36 4.75 5.94 -3.77
C ARG A 36 6.07 6.66 -3.54
N LEU A 37 7.19 5.95 -3.65
CA LEU A 37 8.53 6.43 -3.33
C LEU A 37 9.45 6.28 -4.53
N ASP A 38 10.27 7.30 -4.76
CA ASP A 38 11.41 7.20 -5.67
C ASP A 38 12.62 6.61 -4.92
N PRO A 39 13.07 5.38 -5.23
CA PRO A 39 14.15 4.75 -4.49
C PRO A 39 15.53 5.37 -4.77
N ALA A 40 15.72 6.05 -5.91
CA ALA A 40 16.99 6.69 -6.25
C ALA A 40 17.22 7.95 -5.41
N THR A 41 16.16 8.73 -5.19
CA THR A 41 16.21 10.02 -4.48
C THR A 41 15.75 9.94 -3.03
N GLY A 42 14.97 8.92 -2.66
CA GLY A 42 14.32 8.81 -1.36
C GLY A 42 13.11 9.74 -1.18
N LYS A 43 12.60 10.36 -2.25
CA LYS A 43 11.44 11.25 -2.18
C LYS A 43 10.13 10.48 -2.22
N ARG A 44 9.16 10.90 -1.42
CA ARG A 44 7.76 10.50 -1.59
C ARG A 44 7.13 11.26 -2.75
N LEU A 45 6.69 10.51 -3.75
CA LEU A 45 6.07 11.04 -4.97
C LEU A 45 4.55 11.22 -4.79
N GLN A 46 3.90 10.30 -4.07
CA GLN A 46 2.45 10.29 -3.92
C GLN A 46 2.02 9.61 -2.61
N THR A 47 0.83 9.95 -2.13
CA THR A 47 0.14 9.23 -1.04
C THR A 47 -1.28 8.92 -1.47
N VAL A 48 -1.66 7.65 -1.37
CA VAL A 48 -3.03 7.17 -1.58
C VAL A 48 -3.60 6.86 -0.20
N LYS A 49 -4.62 7.60 0.24
CA LYS A 49 -5.30 7.35 1.52
C LYS A 49 -6.38 6.28 1.34
N LEU A 50 -6.53 5.43 2.35
CA LEU A 50 -7.57 4.40 2.43
C LEU A 50 -8.46 4.66 3.65
N PRO A 51 -9.73 4.19 3.64
CA PRO A 51 -10.66 4.41 4.75
C PRO A 51 -10.43 3.46 5.95
N VAL A 52 -9.25 2.86 6.04
CA VAL A 52 -8.85 1.91 7.09
C VAL A 52 -7.41 2.20 7.52
N ASP A 53 -7.08 2.09 8.81
CA ASP A 53 -5.77 2.45 9.34
C ASP A 53 -4.71 1.38 9.08
N LYS A 54 -5.09 0.11 9.19
CA LYS A 54 -4.16 -1.04 9.17
C LYS A 54 -3.94 -1.58 7.77
N THR A 55 -3.53 -0.74 6.82
CA THR A 55 -3.14 -1.18 5.47
C THR A 55 -1.86 -2.03 5.52
N THR A 56 -1.91 -3.25 5.01
CA THR A 56 -0.86 -4.27 5.20
C THR A 56 -0.01 -4.53 3.96
N SER A 57 -0.57 -4.59 2.76
CA SER A 57 0.21 -4.82 1.54
C SER A 57 -0.52 -4.31 0.30
N CYS A 58 0.19 -4.20 -0.82
CA CYS A 58 -0.38 -3.81 -2.10
C CYS A 58 0.27 -4.54 -3.28
N CYS A 59 -0.49 -4.75 -4.34
CA CYS A 59 -0.01 -5.21 -5.63
C CYS A 59 -0.81 -4.57 -6.76
N PHE A 60 -0.29 -4.63 -7.99
CA PHE A 60 -1.05 -4.27 -9.17
C PHE A 60 -1.75 -5.50 -9.77
N GLY A 61 -2.88 -5.26 -10.40
CA GLY A 61 -3.70 -6.25 -11.09
C GLY A 61 -4.68 -5.58 -12.05
N GLY A 62 -5.75 -6.29 -12.41
CA GLY A 62 -6.71 -5.83 -13.41
C GLY A 62 -6.12 -5.84 -14.82
N LYS A 63 -6.81 -5.18 -15.75
CA LYS A 63 -6.38 -5.11 -17.16
C LYS A 63 -5.04 -4.40 -17.26
N GLU A 64 -4.04 -5.09 -17.81
CA GLU A 64 -2.68 -4.57 -17.97
C GLU A 64 -2.07 -3.98 -16.69
N TYR A 65 -2.40 -4.55 -15.53
CA TYR A 65 -1.87 -4.10 -14.24
C TYR A 65 -2.17 -2.62 -13.94
N SER A 66 -3.30 -2.08 -14.43
CA SER A 66 -3.69 -0.67 -14.24
C SER A 66 -4.45 -0.38 -12.94
N GLU A 67 -4.76 -1.42 -12.16
CA GLU A 67 -5.49 -1.32 -10.89
C GLU A 67 -4.56 -1.74 -9.75
N MET A 68 -4.63 -1.07 -8.61
CA MET A 68 -3.93 -1.51 -7.40
C MET A 68 -4.91 -2.16 -6.45
N TYR A 69 -4.54 -3.33 -5.94
CA TYR A 69 -5.24 -4.02 -4.87
C TYR A 69 -4.47 -3.84 -3.56
N VAL A 70 -5.18 -3.48 -2.49
CA VAL A 70 -4.61 -3.20 -1.17
C VAL A 70 -5.30 -4.08 -0.14
N THR A 71 -4.49 -4.78 0.66
CA THR A 71 -4.96 -5.57 1.81
C THR A 71 -4.90 -4.72 3.07
N CYS A 72 -5.74 -5.07 4.05
CA CYS A 72 -5.67 -4.48 5.39
C CYS A 72 -6.01 -5.52 6.46
N ALA A 73 -5.67 -5.21 7.71
CA ALA A 73 -5.98 -6.05 8.86
C ALA A 73 -7.13 -5.49 9.68
N ARG A 74 -7.92 -6.40 10.28
CA ARG A 74 -8.92 -6.09 11.30
C ARG A 74 -8.41 -6.33 12.73
N ASP A 75 -7.38 -7.17 12.86
CA ASP A 75 -6.86 -7.61 14.15
C ASP A 75 -6.31 -6.45 14.99
N GLY A 76 -6.63 -6.50 16.29
CA GLY A 76 -6.20 -5.50 17.27
C GLY A 76 -6.84 -4.12 17.07
N MET A 77 -8.04 -4.06 16.48
CA MET A 77 -8.90 -2.86 16.51
C MET A 77 -9.87 -2.92 17.69
N ASP A 78 -10.13 -1.79 18.31
CA ASP A 78 -11.16 -1.66 19.35
C ASP A 78 -12.56 -1.51 18.74
N PRO A 79 -13.64 -1.69 19.53
CA PRO A 79 -15.00 -1.60 19.02
C PRO A 79 -15.32 -0.25 18.34
N GLU A 80 -14.79 0.86 18.85
CA GLU A 80 -15.01 2.17 18.24
C GLU A 80 -14.30 2.33 16.90
N GLY A 81 -13.07 1.83 16.79
CA GLY A 81 -12.31 1.81 15.55
C GLY A 81 -13.00 0.98 14.49
N LEU A 82 -13.53 -0.19 14.86
CA LEU A 82 -14.34 -1.02 13.96
C LEU A 82 -15.64 -0.32 13.53
N LEU A 83 -16.28 0.45 14.42
CA LEU A 83 -17.46 1.23 14.07
C LEU A 83 -17.12 2.36 13.07
N ARG A 84 -15.97 3.03 13.25
CA ARG A 84 -15.49 4.08 12.34
C ARG A 84 -14.97 3.54 11.01
N GLN A 85 -14.50 2.30 10.99
CA GLN A 85 -13.85 1.66 9.84
C GLN A 85 -14.50 0.29 9.58
N PRO A 86 -15.77 0.27 9.16
CA PRO A 86 -16.54 -0.98 9.02
C PRO A 86 -15.94 -1.93 7.98
N GLU A 87 -15.14 -1.42 7.05
CA GLU A 87 -14.48 -2.18 5.99
C GLU A 87 -13.08 -2.72 6.38
N ALA A 88 -12.66 -2.54 7.64
CA ALA A 88 -11.38 -3.07 8.13
C ALA A 88 -11.31 -4.60 8.00
N GLY A 89 -10.17 -5.08 7.47
CA GLY A 89 -9.97 -6.48 7.06
C GLY A 89 -10.39 -6.78 5.61
N GLY A 90 -10.96 -5.81 4.89
CA GLY A 90 -11.34 -5.96 3.49
C GLY A 90 -10.18 -5.84 2.49
N ILE A 91 -10.53 -5.96 1.22
CA ILE A 91 -9.64 -5.73 0.07
C ILE A 91 -10.14 -4.49 -0.67
N PHE A 92 -9.24 -3.52 -0.88
CA PHE A 92 -9.55 -2.29 -1.59
C PHE A 92 -8.96 -2.33 -2.99
N LYS A 93 -9.70 -1.78 -3.96
CA LYS A 93 -9.22 -1.54 -5.31
C LYS A 93 -9.08 -0.05 -5.55
N VAL A 94 -7.90 0.38 -6.01
CA VAL A 94 -7.59 1.76 -6.36
C VAL A 94 -7.34 1.86 -7.86
N THR A 95 -8.06 2.74 -8.52
CA THR A 95 -7.97 3.00 -9.96
C THR A 95 -7.53 4.44 -10.23
N GLY A 96 -7.06 4.73 -11.43
CA GLY A 96 -6.72 6.11 -11.82
C GLY A 96 -5.41 6.63 -11.19
N LEU A 97 -4.48 5.74 -10.84
CA LEU A 97 -3.17 6.12 -10.29
C LEU A 97 -2.23 6.78 -11.31
N GLY A 98 -2.57 6.71 -12.60
CA GLY A 98 -1.73 7.23 -13.69
C GLY A 98 -0.49 6.38 -14.01
N VAL A 99 -0.32 5.25 -13.33
CA VAL A 99 0.79 4.30 -13.53
C VAL A 99 0.27 2.86 -13.52
N LYS A 100 1.03 1.96 -14.15
CA LYS A 100 0.75 0.52 -14.18
C LYS A 100 1.77 -0.23 -13.33
N GLY A 101 1.43 -1.46 -12.94
CA GLY A 101 2.38 -2.38 -12.35
C GLY A 101 3.06 -3.29 -13.36
N ILE A 102 3.69 -4.33 -12.83
CA ILE A 102 4.28 -5.43 -13.59
C ILE A 102 3.71 -6.77 -13.10
N ALA A 103 3.80 -7.79 -13.96
CA ALA A 103 3.38 -9.14 -13.58
C ALA A 103 4.26 -9.72 -12.46
N PRO A 104 3.69 -10.50 -11.53
CA PRO A 104 4.48 -11.25 -10.58
C PRO A 104 5.27 -12.36 -11.30
N TYR A 105 6.44 -12.71 -10.76
CA TYR A 105 7.13 -13.92 -11.17
C TYR A 105 6.39 -15.16 -10.65
N SER A 106 6.55 -16.27 -11.35
CA SER A 106 6.05 -17.59 -10.91
C SER A 106 7.16 -18.37 -10.20
N TYR A 107 6.78 -19.10 -9.16
CA TYR A 107 7.67 -20.09 -8.53
C TYR A 107 8.09 -21.16 -9.56
N ALA A 108 9.37 -21.54 -9.56
CA ALA A 108 9.97 -22.36 -10.63
C ALA A 108 10.16 -23.86 -10.29
N GLY A 109 9.79 -24.31 -9.09
CA GLY A 109 9.99 -25.70 -8.65
C GLY A 109 10.97 -25.84 -7.50
#